data_AF-A0AA91Z1I9-F1
#
_entry.id   AF-A0AA91Z1I9-F1
#
_cell.length_a   1.000
_cell.length_b   1.000
_cell.length_c   1.000
_cell.angle_alpha   90.00
_cell.angle_beta   90.00
_cell.angle_gamma   90.00
#
_symmetry.space_group_name_H-M   'P 1'
#
loop_
_entity.id
_entity.type
_entity.pdbx_description
1 polymer ?
#
loop_
_entity_poly.entity_id
_entity_poly.type
_entity_poly.pdbx_seq_one_letter_code
_entity_poly.pdbx_strand_id
1 'polypeptide(L)'
;MKRKNRPIIIFSVIVVIIIICIAAIWTLKSKDNDAIEDIQKINASATFNQQEEEYIVYFWQATCTYCKQIEKDVLSFSNNGDTPIYVVDMQDEKNESSWYDWEEHHKKYDQVIGKIEDGKEVWNEGINIENFQNDKNTAWGIVANEENQIIATHNTAFGNEVPENAEEIEITGTPTMIKIKDGKFAAYAVGVEETVEMLGK
;
A
#
# COMPACT_ATOMS: atom_id res chain seq x y z
N MET A 1 57.71 -28.77 -32.34
CA MET A 1 56.74 -29.81 -31.92
C MET A 1 55.49 -29.12 -31.34
N LYS A 2 54.36 -29.25 -32.05
CA LYS A 2 52.93 -29.02 -31.68
C LYS A 2 52.54 -27.94 -30.64
N ARG A 3 52.32 -26.70 -31.12
CA ARG A 3 51.27 -25.78 -30.60
C ARG A 3 49.89 -26.35 -30.98
N LYS A 4 49.42 -27.43 -30.35
CA LYS A 4 48.10 -28.04 -30.68
C LYS A 4 47.03 -27.86 -29.60
N ASN A 5 47.41 -27.40 -28.40
CA ASN A 5 46.51 -27.38 -27.24
C ASN A 5 46.08 -25.97 -26.81
N ARG A 6 46.65 -24.89 -27.38
CA ARG A 6 46.26 -23.51 -27.05
C ARG A 6 44.76 -23.21 -27.25
N PRO A 7 44.11 -23.58 -28.37
CA PRO A 7 42.67 -23.35 -28.51
C PRO A 7 41.83 -24.23 -27.57
N ILE A 8 42.31 -25.43 -27.24
CA ILE A 8 41.63 -26.36 -26.31
C ILE A 8 41.70 -25.84 -24.87
N ILE A 9 42.86 -25.33 -24.44
CA ILE A 9 43.04 -24.75 -23.09
C ILE A 9 42.21 -23.47 -22.95
N ILE A 10 42.17 -22.60 -23.97
CA ILE A 10 41.34 -21.39 -23.96
C ILE A 10 39.86 -21.75 -23.88
N PHE A 11 39.41 -22.75 -24.65
CA PHE A 11 38.03 -23.22 -24.62
C PHE A 11 37.65 -23.80 -23.24
N SER A 12 38.52 -24.60 -22.64
CA SER A 12 38.31 -25.14 -21.28
C SER A 12 38.20 -24.04 -20.22
N VAL A 13 39.01 -22.98 -20.31
CA VAL A 13 38.93 -21.83 -19.38
C VAL A 13 37.61 -21.07 -19.55
N ILE A 14 37.16 -20.85 -20.78
CA ILE A 14 35.87 -20.17 -21.05
C ILE A 14 34.70 -20.98 -20.49
N VAL A 15 34.69 -22.30 -20.67
CA VAL A 15 33.63 -23.17 -20.13
C VAL A 15 33.59 -23.12 -18.60
N VAL A 16 34.74 -23.12 -17.93
CA VAL A 16 34.81 -23.01 -16.47
C VAL A 16 34.30 -21.64 -15.99
N ILE A 17 34.64 -20.54 -16.70
CA ILE A 17 34.11 -19.21 -16.38
C ILE A 17 32.58 -19.17 -16.55
N ILE A 18 32.04 -19.74 -17.61
CA ILE A 18 30.58 -19.80 -17.82
C ILE A 18 29.89 -20.60 -16.70
N ILE A 19 30.46 -21.73 -16.27
CA ILE A 19 29.92 -22.52 -15.15
C ILE A 19 29.96 -21.71 -13.84
N ILE A 20 31.04 -20.96 -13.58
CA ILE A 20 31.15 -20.10 -12.40
C ILE A 20 30.14 -18.95 -12.47
N CYS A 21 29.94 -18.34 -13.64
CA CYS A 21 28.92 -17.30 -13.84
C CYS A 21 27.51 -17.85 -13.64
N ILE A 22 27.20 -19.04 -14.16
CA ILE A 22 25.91 -19.70 -13.94
C ILE A 22 25.74 -20.04 -12.46
N ALA A 23 26.73 -20.64 -11.80
CA ALA A 23 26.66 -20.94 -10.37
C ALA A 23 26.48 -19.65 -9.53
N ALA A 24 27.16 -18.56 -9.88
CA ALA A 24 26.99 -17.26 -9.27
C ALA A 24 25.56 -16.73 -9.47
N ILE A 25 25.00 -16.84 -10.68
CA ILE A 25 23.61 -16.46 -10.98
C ILE A 25 22.62 -17.29 -10.15
N TRP A 26 22.88 -18.58 -9.94
CA TRP A 26 22.04 -19.46 -9.11
C TRP A 26 22.14 -19.11 -7.62
N THR A 27 23.30 -18.67 -7.13
CA THR A 27 23.46 -18.16 -5.77
C THR A 27 22.98 -16.71 -5.59
N LEU A 28 22.80 -15.99 -6.69
CA LEU A 28 22.24 -14.63 -6.74
C LEU A 28 20.73 -14.62 -6.93
N LYS A 29 20.09 -15.78 -7.15
CA LYS A 29 18.63 -15.90 -6.98
C LYS A 29 18.34 -15.48 -5.54
N SER A 30 17.69 -14.33 -5.40
CA SER A 30 17.52 -13.64 -4.13
C SER A 30 16.86 -14.56 -3.12
N LYS A 31 17.23 -14.36 -1.86
CA LYS A 31 16.51 -14.95 -0.73
C LYS A 31 15.04 -14.55 -0.88
N ASP A 32 14.13 -15.52 -0.80
CA ASP A 32 12.70 -15.25 -0.76
C ASP A 32 12.41 -14.29 0.41
N ASN A 33 11.48 -13.35 0.21
CA ASN A 33 10.97 -12.51 1.28
C ASN A 33 10.11 -13.38 2.21
N ASP A 34 10.47 -13.43 3.48
CA ASP A 34 9.75 -14.20 4.50
C ASP A 34 8.72 -13.31 5.23
N ALA A 35 8.91 -11.98 5.21
CA ALA A 35 8.02 -10.97 5.76
C ALA A 35 7.90 -9.73 4.85
N ILE A 36 6.86 -8.92 5.02
CA ILE A 36 6.62 -7.71 4.20
C ILE A 36 7.79 -6.72 4.33
N GLU A 37 8.40 -6.68 5.50
CA GLU A 37 9.54 -5.84 5.81
C GLU A 37 10.83 -6.22 5.07
N ASP A 38 10.91 -7.45 4.54
CA ASP A 38 12.03 -7.90 3.73
C ASP A 38 11.94 -7.37 2.28
N ILE A 39 10.74 -7.01 1.83
CA ILE A 39 10.50 -6.42 0.52
C ILE A 39 11.15 -5.03 0.46
N GLN A 40 11.69 -4.66 -0.71
CA GLN A 40 12.36 -3.38 -0.90
C GLN A 40 11.46 -2.20 -0.51
N LYS A 41 11.91 -1.44 0.49
CA LYS A 41 11.21 -0.24 0.98
C LYS A 41 11.62 1.02 0.23
N ILE A 42 10.67 1.90 0.00
CA ILE A 42 10.87 3.25 -0.55
C ILE A 42 10.06 4.27 0.26
N ASN A 43 10.39 5.56 0.08
CA ASN A 43 9.52 6.63 0.57
C ASN A 43 8.39 6.89 -0.45
N ALA A 44 7.25 7.41 0.01
CA ALA A 44 6.12 7.78 -0.83
C ALA A 44 6.52 8.79 -1.94
N SER A 45 7.46 9.69 -1.67
CA SER A 45 8.02 10.64 -2.64
C SER A 45 8.76 9.98 -3.82
N ALA A 46 9.13 8.69 -3.70
CA ALA A 46 9.76 7.93 -4.76
C ALA A 46 8.77 7.08 -5.58
N THR A 47 7.46 7.15 -5.30
CA THR A 47 6.44 6.30 -5.93
C THR A 47 6.51 6.29 -7.46
N PHE A 48 6.79 7.43 -8.10
CA PHE A 48 6.83 7.56 -9.58
C PHE A 48 8.25 7.50 -10.19
N ASN A 49 9.27 7.18 -9.38
CA ASN A 49 10.68 7.34 -9.74
C ASN A 49 11.50 6.04 -9.76
N GLN A 50 10.85 4.88 -9.96
CA GLN A 50 11.57 3.61 -10.09
C GLN A 50 12.10 3.42 -11.52
N GLN A 51 13.07 2.52 -11.71
CA GLN A 51 13.75 2.35 -13.00
C GLN A 51 12.98 1.44 -13.96
N GLU A 52 12.10 0.62 -13.41
CA GLU A 52 11.33 -0.40 -14.08
C GLU A 52 10.14 0.20 -14.83
N GLU A 53 9.84 -0.35 -16.01
CA GLU A 53 8.75 0.13 -16.86
C GLU A 53 7.39 -0.02 -16.17
N GLU A 54 7.19 -1.11 -15.43
CA GLU A 54 5.93 -1.43 -14.76
C GLU A 54 6.22 -2.01 -13.37
N TYR A 55 5.59 -1.47 -12.34
CA TYR A 55 5.76 -1.90 -10.95
C TYR A 55 4.57 -1.51 -10.07
N ILE A 56 4.49 -2.08 -8.87
CA ILE A 56 3.47 -1.79 -7.86
C ILE A 56 4.14 -1.14 -6.64
N VAL A 57 3.51 -0.11 -6.09
CA VAL A 57 3.88 0.48 -4.80
C VAL A 57 2.79 0.14 -3.79
N TYR A 58 3.16 -0.60 -2.75
CA TYR A 58 2.29 -1.08 -1.69
C TYR A 58 2.45 -0.23 -0.43
N PHE A 59 1.44 0.55 -0.11
CA PHE A 59 1.33 1.35 1.10
C PHE A 59 0.78 0.47 2.22
N TRP A 60 1.62 0.26 3.24
CA TRP A 60 1.44 -0.74 4.27
C TRP A 60 1.78 -0.19 5.65
N GLN A 61 1.22 -0.80 6.70
CA GLN A 61 1.64 -0.59 8.08
C GLN A 61 1.55 -1.88 8.89
N ALA A 62 2.45 -2.08 9.85
CA ALA A 62 2.52 -3.29 10.67
C ALA A 62 1.29 -3.51 11.58
N THR A 63 0.68 -2.41 12.01
CA THR A 63 -0.50 -2.39 12.88
C THR A 63 -1.81 -2.66 12.13
N CYS A 64 -1.79 -2.64 10.80
CA CYS A 64 -2.99 -2.78 9.97
C CYS A 64 -3.46 -4.23 9.88
N THR A 65 -4.64 -4.51 10.46
CA THR A 65 -5.27 -5.84 10.43
C THR A 65 -5.60 -6.29 9.01
N TYR A 66 -6.04 -5.40 8.13
CA TYR A 66 -6.35 -5.71 6.73
C TYR A 66 -5.09 -6.09 5.93
N CYS A 67 -3.96 -5.46 6.24
CA CYS A 67 -2.68 -5.73 5.62
C CYS A 67 -2.17 -7.13 5.95
N LYS A 68 -2.44 -7.61 7.18
CA LYS A 68 -2.16 -9.00 7.59
C LYS A 68 -3.02 -10.01 6.84
N GLN A 69 -4.20 -9.64 6.36
CA GLN A 69 -5.06 -10.55 5.60
C GLN A 69 -4.46 -10.88 4.24
N ILE A 70 -3.80 -9.90 3.60
CA ILE A 70 -3.21 -10.05 2.26
C ILE A 70 -1.72 -10.39 2.27
N GLU A 71 -1.11 -10.52 3.45
CA GLU A 71 0.34 -10.70 3.63
C GLU A 71 0.90 -11.85 2.79
N LYS A 72 0.24 -13.01 2.82
CA LYS A 72 0.66 -14.19 2.05
C LYS A 72 0.58 -13.96 0.54
N ASP A 73 -0.40 -13.18 0.10
CA ASP A 73 -0.59 -12.88 -1.32
C ASP A 73 0.46 -11.91 -1.82
N VAL A 74 0.76 -10.88 -1.03
CA VAL A 74 1.85 -9.93 -1.30
C VAL A 74 3.21 -10.64 -1.32
N LEU A 75 3.52 -11.50 -0.34
CA LEU A 75 4.78 -12.27 -0.30
C LEU A 75 4.88 -13.23 -1.48
N SER A 76 3.80 -13.95 -1.78
CA SER A 76 3.73 -14.85 -2.93
C SER A 76 3.96 -14.09 -4.24
N PHE A 77 3.39 -12.89 -4.39
CA PHE A 77 3.58 -12.04 -5.56
C PHE A 77 5.01 -11.50 -5.63
N SER A 78 5.55 -11.00 -4.52
CA SER A 78 6.91 -10.45 -4.46
C SER A 78 7.98 -11.49 -4.81
N ASN A 79 7.80 -12.75 -4.39
CA ASN A 79 8.79 -13.81 -4.61
C ASN A 79 8.67 -14.48 -5.99
N ASN A 80 7.47 -14.50 -6.59
CA ASN A 80 7.20 -15.30 -7.80
C ASN A 80 6.65 -14.50 -8.99
N GLY A 81 6.24 -13.25 -8.79
CA GLY A 81 5.68 -12.38 -9.82
C GLY A 81 6.76 -11.75 -10.69
N ASP A 82 6.41 -11.44 -11.93
CA ASP A 82 7.30 -10.78 -12.88
C ASP A 82 7.33 -9.24 -12.69
N THR A 83 6.31 -8.68 -12.02
CA THR A 83 6.19 -7.26 -11.75
C THR A 83 6.78 -6.93 -10.37
N PRO A 84 7.78 -6.03 -10.29
CA PRO A 84 8.34 -5.59 -9.02
C PRO A 84 7.29 -4.95 -8.12
N ILE A 85 7.46 -5.15 -6.81
CA ILE A 85 6.64 -4.52 -5.78
C ILE A 85 7.56 -3.84 -4.75
N TYR A 86 7.26 -2.59 -4.43
CA TYR A 86 7.96 -1.81 -3.42
C TYR A 86 7.02 -1.52 -2.26
N VAL A 87 7.55 -1.49 -1.04
CA VAL A 87 6.76 -1.18 0.16
C VAL A 87 7.00 0.26 0.59
N VAL A 88 5.93 0.99 0.87
CA VAL A 88 5.94 2.25 1.61
C VAL A 88 5.39 1.97 3.00
N ASP A 89 6.23 2.15 4.03
CA ASP A 89 5.82 2.01 5.42
C ASP A 89 5.15 3.31 5.87
N MET A 90 3.82 3.27 5.98
CA MET A 90 3.01 4.44 6.32
C MET A 90 3.09 4.84 7.80
N GLN A 91 3.85 4.11 8.62
CA GLN A 91 4.19 4.50 9.99
C GLN A 91 5.51 5.27 10.07
N ASP A 92 6.31 5.32 9.00
CA ASP A 92 7.51 6.17 8.95
C ASP A 92 7.08 7.62 8.75
N GLU A 93 7.54 8.52 9.64
CA GLU A 93 7.26 9.96 9.62
C GLU A 93 7.56 10.61 8.26
N LYS A 94 8.49 10.06 7.48
CA LYS A 94 8.81 10.57 6.13
C LYS A 94 7.67 10.44 5.13
N ASN A 95 6.72 9.56 5.39
CA ASN A 95 5.56 9.29 4.53
C ASN A 95 4.28 9.93 5.08
N GLU A 96 4.35 10.63 6.21
CA GLU A 96 3.19 11.21 6.90
C GLU A 96 2.39 12.14 5.98
N SER A 97 3.08 12.95 5.16
CA SER A 97 2.45 13.91 4.25
C SER A 97 1.63 13.27 3.12
N SER A 98 1.77 11.96 2.89
CA SER A 98 1.01 11.23 1.88
C SER A 98 -0.27 10.59 2.44
N TRP A 99 -0.54 10.74 3.74
CA TRP A 99 -1.84 10.40 4.30
C TRP A 99 -2.91 11.41 3.88
N TYR A 100 -4.11 10.91 3.64
CA TYR A 100 -5.30 11.76 3.55
C TYR A 100 -5.52 12.53 4.86
N ASP A 101 -5.83 13.82 4.76
CA ASP A 101 -6.08 14.69 5.92
C ASP A 101 -7.45 14.39 6.56
N TRP A 102 -7.47 13.35 7.40
CA TRP A 102 -8.64 12.98 8.17
C TRP A 102 -9.02 14.03 9.22
N GLU A 103 -8.07 14.84 9.71
CA GLU A 103 -8.37 15.90 10.67
C GLU A 103 -9.20 17.01 10.03
N GLU A 104 -8.76 17.51 8.87
CA GLU A 104 -9.54 18.49 8.10
C GLU A 104 -10.88 17.91 7.65
N HIS A 105 -10.90 16.63 7.25
CA HIS A 105 -12.12 15.92 6.88
C HIS A 105 -13.15 15.93 8.02
N HIS A 106 -12.79 15.46 9.21
CA HIS A 106 -13.69 15.41 10.35
C HIS A 106 -14.12 16.81 10.78
N LYS A 107 -13.22 17.79 10.75
CA LYS A 107 -13.59 19.19 11.02
C LYS A 107 -14.65 19.73 10.06
N LYS A 108 -14.63 19.29 8.80
CA LYS A 108 -15.56 19.76 7.76
C LYS A 108 -16.90 19.03 7.78
N TYR A 109 -16.88 17.72 8.02
CA TYR A 109 -18.05 16.86 7.77
C TYR A 109 -18.69 16.29 9.04
N ASP A 110 -17.98 16.21 10.17
CA ASP A 110 -18.57 15.68 11.40
C ASP A 110 -19.63 16.62 11.95
N GLN A 111 -20.65 16.04 12.58
CA GLN A 111 -21.78 16.78 13.09
C GLN A 111 -22.06 16.40 14.54
N VAL A 112 -22.21 17.41 15.40
CA VAL A 112 -22.78 17.20 16.74
C VAL A 112 -24.28 17.02 16.59
N ILE A 113 -24.74 15.80 16.82
CA ILE A 113 -26.14 15.40 16.62
C ILE A 113 -26.92 15.23 17.93
N GLY A 114 -26.25 15.31 19.07
CA GLY A 114 -26.90 15.22 20.37
C GLY A 114 -25.91 15.30 21.52
N LYS A 115 -26.37 14.88 22.70
CA LYS A 115 -25.57 14.80 23.92
C LYS A 115 -26.09 13.72 24.86
N ILE A 116 -25.26 13.28 25.79
CA ILE A 116 -25.63 12.40 26.89
C ILE A 116 -25.95 13.27 28.11
N GLU A 117 -27.20 13.26 28.56
CA GLU A 117 -27.66 13.92 29.78
C GLU A 117 -28.21 12.88 30.75
N ASP A 118 -27.72 12.87 31.99
CA ASP A 118 -28.12 11.89 33.01
C ASP A 118 -28.03 10.41 32.54
N GLY A 119 -27.01 10.12 31.71
CA GLY A 119 -26.80 8.80 31.13
C GLY A 119 -27.77 8.42 30.00
N LYS A 120 -28.53 9.38 29.47
CA LYS A 120 -29.46 9.19 28.35
C LYS A 120 -29.08 10.02 27.15
N GLU A 121 -29.25 9.44 25.97
CA GLU A 121 -29.06 10.13 24.70
C GLU A 121 -30.19 11.15 24.49
N VAL A 122 -29.82 12.39 24.21
CA VAL A 122 -30.70 13.50 23.88
C VAL A 122 -30.27 14.05 22.53
N TRP A 123 -31.08 13.82 21.51
CA TRP A 123 -30.82 14.26 20.14
C TRP A 123 -31.14 15.75 19.96
N ASN A 124 -30.35 16.42 19.13
CA ASN A 124 -30.61 17.81 18.74
C ASN A 124 -31.92 17.90 17.94
N GLU A 125 -32.59 19.06 18.01
CA GLU A 125 -33.85 19.27 17.29
C GLU A 125 -33.66 19.09 15.77
N GLY A 126 -34.56 18.35 15.13
CA GLY A 126 -34.51 18.09 13.69
C GLY A 126 -33.56 16.96 13.26
N ILE A 127 -32.81 16.36 14.19
CA ILE A 127 -31.98 15.18 13.90
C ILE A 127 -32.86 13.94 13.75
N ASN A 128 -32.69 13.24 12.63
CA ASN A 128 -33.21 11.89 12.43
C ASN A 128 -32.03 10.92 12.31
N ILE A 129 -31.84 10.04 13.30
CA ILE A 129 -30.73 9.09 13.33
C ILE A 129 -30.76 8.09 12.17
N GLU A 130 -31.96 7.81 11.63
CA GLU A 130 -32.13 6.90 10.49
C GLU A 130 -31.44 7.43 9.23
N ASN A 131 -31.24 8.74 9.12
CA ASN A 131 -30.52 9.33 7.99
C ASN A 131 -29.04 8.91 7.96
N PHE A 132 -28.43 8.70 9.14
CA PHE A 132 -27.04 8.25 9.25
C PHE A 132 -26.95 6.72 9.13
N GLN A 133 -27.89 6.00 9.72
CA GLN A 133 -27.89 4.52 9.74
C GLN A 133 -28.21 3.90 8.38
N ASN A 134 -29.04 4.58 7.58
CA ASN A 134 -29.49 4.08 6.27
C ASN A 134 -28.79 4.77 5.08
N ASP A 135 -27.79 5.61 5.36
CA ASP A 135 -26.96 6.19 4.30
C ASP A 135 -26.18 5.07 3.61
N LYS A 136 -26.33 4.98 2.29
CA LYS A 136 -25.64 3.96 1.48
C LYS A 136 -24.32 4.47 0.89
N ASN A 137 -24.11 5.78 0.92
CA ASN A 137 -22.98 6.43 0.27
C ASN A 137 -21.93 6.86 1.30
N THR A 138 -22.37 7.17 2.52
CA THR A 138 -21.49 7.61 3.60
C THR A 138 -21.41 6.60 4.73
N ALA A 139 -20.19 6.25 5.10
CA ALA A 139 -19.89 5.44 6.28
C ALA A 139 -19.91 6.32 7.54
N TRP A 140 -21.07 6.42 8.17
CA TRP A 140 -21.22 7.16 9.42
C TRP A 140 -20.81 6.34 10.65
N GLY A 141 -20.04 6.95 11.55
CA GLY A 141 -19.84 6.48 12.91
C GLY A 141 -20.65 7.33 13.88
N ILE A 142 -21.18 6.74 14.95
CA ILE A 142 -21.84 7.49 16.02
C ILE A 142 -21.04 7.27 17.30
N VAL A 143 -20.43 8.33 17.83
CA VAL A 143 -19.55 8.26 19.01
C VAL A 143 -19.89 9.36 20.00
N ALA A 144 -19.68 9.09 21.28
CA ALA A 144 -19.73 10.11 22.33
C ALA A 144 -18.31 10.59 22.65
N ASN A 145 -18.10 11.90 22.72
CA ASN A 145 -16.82 12.47 23.14
C ASN A 145 -16.75 12.69 24.67
N GLU A 146 -15.61 13.15 25.16
CA GLU A 146 -15.37 13.40 26.60
C GLU A 146 -16.28 14.49 27.19
N GLU A 147 -16.85 15.36 26.34
CA GLU A 147 -17.80 16.40 26.73
C GLU A 147 -19.26 15.91 26.74
N ASN A 148 -19.47 14.60 26.61
CA ASN A 148 -20.79 13.97 26.47
C ASN A 148 -21.56 14.44 25.23
N GLN A 149 -20.91 14.96 24.20
CA GLN A 149 -21.56 15.25 22.92
C GLN A 149 -21.61 13.97 22.09
N ILE A 150 -22.73 13.74 21.41
CA ILE A 150 -22.89 12.65 20.45
C ILE A 150 -22.59 13.22 19.06
N ILE A 151 -21.59 12.63 18.40
CA ILE A 151 -21.05 13.08 17.12
C ILE A 151 -21.33 12.00 16.07
N ALA A 152 -21.91 12.42 14.95
CA ALA A 152 -21.88 11.64 13.72
C ALA A 152 -20.56 11.92 13.00
N THR A 153 -19.67 10.92 12.96
CA THR A 153 -18.37 11.01 12.28
C THR A 153 -18.49 10.53 10.85
N HIS A 154 -17.99 11.32 9.91
CA HIS A 154 -18.01 10.99 8.49
C HIS A 154 -16.73 10.20 8.13
N ASN A 155 -16.84 8.92 7.79
CA ASN A 155 -15.67 8.04 7.53
C ASN A 155 -15.55 7.60 6.06
N THR A 156 -16.25 8.27 5.13
CA THR A 156 -16.03 8.06 3.69
C THR A 156 -14.98 9.04 3.20
N ALA A 157 -13.81 8.53 2.81
CA ALA A 157 -12.74 9.36 2.28
C ALA A 157 -13.06 9.90 0.88
N PHE A 158 -12.43 11.02 0.53
CA PHE A 158 -12.47 11.61 -0.81
C PHE A 158 -11.06 11.82 -1.37
N GLY A 159 -10.14 10.90 -1.05
CA GLY A 159 -8.75 11.01 -1.46
C GLY A 159 -8.57 10.86 -2.98
N ASN A 160 -7.44 11.36 -3.48
CA ASN A 160 -7.06 11.21 -4.87
C ASN A 160 -6.64 9.76 -5.21
N GLU A 161 -7.51 9.05 -5.93
CA GLU A 161 -7.26 7.68 -6.41
C GLU A 161 -6.57 7.64 -7.80
N VAL A 162 -6.25 8.80 -8.38
CA VAL A 162 -5.55 8.92 -9.68
C VAL A 162 -4.38 9.92 -9.61
N PRO A 163 -3.48 9.81 -8.62
CA PRO A 163 -2.39 10.78 -8.45
C PRO A 163 -1.46 10.82 -9.68
N GLU A 164 -1.17 12.01 -10.19
CA GLU A 164 -0.27 12.15 -11.34
C GLU A 164 1.21 12.16 -10.94
N ASN A 165 1.49 12.47 -9.68
CA ASN A 165 2.83 12.58 -9.08
C ASN A 165 2.77 12.23 -7.58
N ALA A 166 3.92 12.25 -6.92
CA ALA A 166 4.01 11.82 -5.52
C ALA A 166 3.41 12.82 -4.53
N GLU A 167 3.37 14.11 -4.89
CA GLU A 167 2.80 15.18 -4.08
C GLU A 167 1.27 15.14 -4.04
N GLU A 168 0.64 14.50 -5.01
CA GLU A 168 -0.81 14.31 -5.11
C GLU A 168 -1.32 13.02 -4.44
N ILE A 169 -0.44 12.21 -3.86
CA ILE A 169 -0.82 10.96 -3.19
C ILE A 169 -1.56 11.29 -1.89
N GLU A 170 -2.78 10.78 -1.79
CA GLU A 170 -3.61 10.84 -0.59
C GLU A 170 -4.06 9.42 -0.21
N ILE A 171 -3.25 8.72 0.58
CA ILE A 171 -3.58 7.39 1.06
C ILE A 171 -4.70 7.52 2.11
N THR A 172 -5.89 7.03 1.78
CA THR A 172 -7.07 7.12 2.65
C THR A 172 -7.08 6.03 3.72
N GLY A 173 -6.40 4.92 3.44
CA GLY A 173 -6.29 3.76 4.32
C GLY A 173 -5.23 2.79 3.81
N THR A 174 -4.96 1.76 4.60
CA THR A 174 -4.10 0.63 4.19
C THR A 174 -4.86 -0.69 4.36
N PRO A 175 -4.62 -1.71 3.51
CA PRO A 175 -3.65 -1.74 2.42
C PRO A 175 -4.08 -0.86 1.25
N THR A 176 -3.12 -0.20 0.59
CA THR A 176 -3.35 0.52 -0.67
C THR A 176 -2.24 0.19 -1.65
N MET A 177 -2.57 0.00 -2.91
CA MET A 177 -1.59 -0.24 -3.98
C MET A 177 -1.79 0.74 -5.12
N ILE A 178 -0.68 1.29 -5.61
CA ILE A 178 -0.64 2.09 -6.83
C ILE A 178 0.23 1.34 -7.83
N LYS A 179 -0.35 1.05 -8.99
CA LYS A 179 0.38 0.48 -10.13
C LYS A 179 0.90 1.62 -10.99
N ILE A 180 2.19 1.57 -11.28
CA ILE A 180 2.87 2.52 -12.16
C ILE A 180 3.27 1.81 -13.44
N LYS A 181 3.07 2.49 -14.57
CA LYS A 181 3.54 2.06 -15.88
C LYS A 181 4.09 3.24 -16.66
N ASP A 182 5.26 3.09 -17.25
CA ASP A 182 5.99 4.13 -17.98
C ASP A 182 6.16 5.43 -17.16
N GLY A 183 6.40 5.27 -15.85
CA GLY A 183 6.51 6.39 -14.90
C GLY A 183 5.20 7.14 -14.63
N LYS A 184 4.04 6.58 -15.00
CA LYS A 184 2.72 7.19 -14.83
C LYS A 184 1.78 6.29 -14.07
N PHE A 185 0.77 6.90 -13.46
CA PHE A 185 -0.36 6.21 -12.87
C PHE A 185 -1.00 5.23 -13.88
N ALA A 186 -1.23 3.99 -13.44
CA ALA A 186 -1.90 2.98 -14.24
C ALA A 186 -3.14 2.41 -13.52
N ALA A 187 -3.07 2.17 -12.22
CA ALA A 187 -4.20 1.68 -11.44
C ALA A 187 -4.03 2.01 -9.94
N TYR A 188 -5.16 2.04 -9.24
CA TYR A 188 -5.26 2.22 -7.79
C TYR A 188 -6.13 1.10 -7.21
N ALA A 189 -5.80 0.66 -6.00
CA ALA A 189 -6.62 -0.27 -5.24
C ALA A 189 -6.50 0.05 -3.75
N VAL A 190 -7.61 0.05 -3.04
CA VAL A 190 -7.65 0.26 -1.59
C VAL A 190 -8.46 -0.84 -0.91
N GLY A 191 -7.94 -1.33 0.22
CA GLY A 191 -8.56 -2.41 0.95
C GLY A 191 -8.22 -3.81 0.41
N VAL A 192 -8.72 -4.83 1.11
CA VAL A 192 -8.30 -6.22 0.92
C VAL A 192 -8.62 -6.78 -0.46
N GLU A 193 -9.86 -6.59 -0.92
CA GLU A 193 -10.35 -7.22 -2.15
C GLU A 193 -9.65 -6.66 -3.39
N GLU A 194 -9.67 -5.34 -3.56
CA GLU A 194 -9.07 -4.67 -4.72
C GLU A 194 -7.56 -4.86 -4.80
N THR A 195 -6.86 -4.83 -3.65
CA THR A 195 -5.41 -5.02 -3.64
C THR A 195 -5.03 -6.44 -4.01
N VAL A 196 -5.77 -7.45 -3.58
CA VAL A 196 -5.55 -8.85 -4.00
C VAL A 196 -5.86 -9.03 -5.50
N GLU A 197 -6.93 -8.42 -6.01
CA GLU A 197 -7.26 -8.43 -7.43
C GLU A 197 -6.14 -7.80 -8.28
N MET A 198 -5.55 -6.69 -7.81
CA MET A 198 -4.41 -6.03 -8.48
C MET A 198 -3.18 -6.94 -8.59
N LEU A 199 -2.98 -7.85 -7.63
CA LEU A 199 -1.92 -8.87 -7.66
C LEU A 199 -2.26 -10.04 -8.61
N GLY A 200 -3.44 -10.04 -9.24
CA GLY A 200 -3.89 -11.08 -10.17
C GLY A 200 -4.37 -12.36 -9.49
N LYS A 201 -4.93 -12.24 -8.28
CA LYS A 201 -5.42 -13.38 -7.48
C LYS A 201 -6.92 -13.38 -7.30
#